data_AF-A0AAD7XHZ7-F1
#
_entry.id   AF-A0AAD7XHZ7-F1
#
_cell.length_a   1.000
_cell.length_b   1.000
_cell.length_c   1.000
_cell.angle_alpha   90.00
_cell.angle_beta   90.00
_cell.angle_gamma   90.00
#
_symmetry.space_group_name_H-M   'P 1'
#
loop_
_entity.id
_entity.type
_entity.pdbx_description
1 polymer ?
#
loop_
_entity_poly.entity_id
_entity_poly.type
_entity_poly.pdbx_seq_one_letter_code
_entity_poly.pdbx_strand_id
1 'polypeptide(L)'
;MLLVLLLFYIIVVVVEAVAWQPELRSFWEKESSKDDAGALVRAVRLELKRSLQVYPQLKSRDEAWDFLSKTTQRREDYVLIMKNRVFVDEAFIRIDKNNRHLQFVYSVTRVRELPDVAYLINRFAFGDRHPYPRGPPHFKPPCAREGGGDVDFELVISKYHGYEQCGVLIPNMYNFNELAKWNATTRTLAKAAKIRWKERQDLAFWRGQILAQDKCHRDHGNYARWQALALSRRYPEDLACHCLDGKPCKFRNDTKTPCVDLPYDETMRALHEEPREHHSEPMVGLEEFANYKFLLNIPGTISGSYSRHLNVLWSLAAVVLLWDSPHVEWYYPALRSGVTHVSVSAASVRDVILRLKNDHARAATLAYQAKRVHDLFLCADCVAHYFHLVLHAVAKRFALATVFDDNNSLVDDNNSLASSREKRKTLLRQITKNDLLDDDDDGGGGVDAKTSSVSSSRLLEVRFSSDPETIVPPSKSTTKSTPYMFVRRVAPTDEGGLAPTSEDFRLADWRPGKGA
;
A
#
# COMPACT_ATOMS: atom_id res chain seq x y z
N MET A 1 -23.23 -27.95 42.17
CA MET A 1 -24.11 -27.10 41.32
C MET A 1 -23.33 -26.02 40.54
N LEU A 2 -22.53 -25.17 41.19
CA LEU A 2 -21.75 -24.13 40.50
C LEU A 2 -20.78 -24.68 39.43
N LEU A 3 -20.12 -25.82 39.69
CA LEU A 3 -19.21 -26.46 38.73
C LEU A 3 -19.93 -26.97 37.47
N VAL A 4 -21.18 -27.41 37.62
CA VAL A 4 -22.01 -27.93 36.51
C VAL A 4 -22.50 -26.77 35.64
N LEU A 5 -22.86 -25.64 36.25
CA LEU A 5 -23.22 -24.42 35.52
C LEU A 5 -22.01 -23.80 34.80
N LEU A 6 -20.81 -23.85 35.39
CA LEU A 6 -19.58 -23.41 34.75
C LEU A 6 -19.21 -24.29 33.54
N LEU A 7 -19.36 -25.61 33.66
CA LEU A 7 -19.16 -26.55 32.55
C LEU A 7 -20.20 -26.36 31.44
N PHE A 8 -21.48 -26.12 31.78
CA PHE A 8 -22.51 -25.81 30.79
C PHE A 8 -22.23 -24.48 30.08
N TYR A 9 -21.77 -23.46 30.80
CA TYR A 9 -21.41 -22.17 30.21
C TYR A 9 -20.17 -22.28 29.32
N ILE A 10 -19.15 -23.05 29.72
CA ILE A 10 -17.96 -23.31 28.89
C ILE A 10 -18.33 -24.14 27.66
N ILE A 11 -19.21 -25.14 27.78
CA ILE A 11 -19.68 -25.95 26.64
C ILE A 11 -20.52 -25.09 25.69
N VAL A 12 -21.41 -24.23 26.19
CA VAL A 12 -22.22 -23.34 25.34
C VAL A 12 -21.34 -22.28 24.66
N VAL A 13 -20.37 -21.70 25.35
CA VAL A 13 -19.43 -20.71 24.78
C VAL A 13 -18.46 -21.36 23.78
N VAL A 14 -18.03 -22.61 24.01
CA VAL A 14 -17.21 -23.38 23.06
C VAL A 14 -18.04 -23.84 21.87
N VAL A 15 -19.32 -24.20 22.05
CA VAL A 15 -20.22 -24.57 20.95
C VAL A 15 -20.66 -23.36 20.12
N GLU A 16 -20.86 -22.18 20.72
CA GLU A 16 -21.13 -20.94 19.96
C GLU A 16 -19.88 -20.39 19.25
N ALA A 17 -18.68 -20.60 19.81
CA ALA A 17 -17.43 -20.29 19.11
C ALA A 17 -17.13 -21.25 17.95
N VAL A 18 -17.70 -22.46 18.00
CA VAL A 18 -17.57 -23.54 16.98
C VAL A 18 -18.79 -23.61 16.05
N ALA A 19 -19.82 -22.79 16.25
CA ALA A 19 -20.97 -22.63 15.35
C ALA A 19 -20.64 -21.86 14.04
N TRP A 20 -19.38 -21.91 13.60
CA TRP A 20 -19.05 -21.77 12.19
C TRP A 20 -19.48 -23.06 11.50
N GLN A 21 -20.57 -22.97 10.74
CA GLN A 21 -21.35 -24.05 10.13
C GLN A 21 -20.54 -25.34 9.85
N PRO A 22 -20.85 -26.48 10.52
CA PRO A 22 -20.26 -27.78 10.23
C PRO A 22 -20.38 -28.20 8.76
N GLU A 23 -21.44 -27.74 8.08
CA GLU A 23 -21.70 -27.96 6.66
C GLU A 23 -20.71 -27.19 5.77
N LEU A 24 -20.41 -25.91 6.08
CA LEU A 24 -19.38 -25.14 5.36
C LEU A 24 -18.00 -25.72 5.66
N ARG A 25 -17.69 -26.04 6.92
CA ARG A 25 -16.38 -26.58 7.28
C ARG A 25 -16.10 -27.93 6.62
N SER A 26 -17.06 -28.86 6.64
CA SER A 26 -16.92 -30.18 5.98
C SER A 26 -16.89 -30.07 4.46
N PHE A 27 -17.65 -29.15 3.87
CA PHE A 27 -17.54 -28.79 2.46
C PHE A 27 -16.13 -28.22 2.13
N TRP A 28 -15.59 -27.34 2.98
CA TRP A 28 -14.28 -26.70 2.78
C TRP A 28 -13.09 -27.64 3.00
N GLU A 29 -13.15 -28.52 3.99
CA GLU A 29 -12.14 -29.55 4.24
C GLU A 29 -12.10 -30.57 3.08
N LYS A 30 -13.21 -30.72 2.33
CA LYS A 30 -13.33 -31.61 1.17
C LYS A 30 -12.90 -30.95 -0.15
N GLU A 31 -13.11 -29.63 -0.33
CA GLU A 31 -12.70 -28.88 -1.53
C GLU A 31 -11.27 -28.29 -1.46
N SER A 32 -10.74 -28.02 -0.26
CA SER A 32 -9.40 -27.44 -0.10
C SER A 32 -8.31 -28.51 -0.20
N SER A 33 -7.85 -28.81 -1.41
CA SER A 33 -6.55 -29.46 -1.54
C SER A 33 -5.48 -28.55 -0.91
N LYS A 34 -4.59 -29.11 -0.07
CA LYS A 34 -3.44 -28.35 0.48
C LYS A 34 -2.53 -27.81 -0.63
N ASP A 35 -2.60 -28.40 -1.82
CA ASP A 35 -1.83 -28.01 -3.00
C ASP A 35 -2.20 -26.62 -3.53
N ASP A 36 -3.42 -26.13 -3.28
CA ASP A 36 -3.88 -24.84 -3.78
C ASP A 36 -3.26 -23.64 -3.05
N ALA A 37 -3.09 -23.68 -1.72
CA ALA A 37 -2.50 -22.56 -0.99
C ALA A 37 -1.04 -22.32 -1.42
N GLY A 38 -0.29 -23.41 -1.61
CA GLY A 38 1.06 -23.36 -2.14
C GLY A 38 1.10 -22.74 -3.54
N ALA A 39 0.15 -23.09 -4.41
CA ALA A 39 0.06 -22.52 -5.75
C ALA A 39 -0.19 -21.00 -5.74
N LEU A 40 -1.09 -20.51 -4.89
CA LEU A 40 -1.39 -19.08 -4.75
C LEU A 40 -0.18 -18.29 -4.25
N VAL A 41 0.51 -18.78 -3.22
CA VAL A 41 1.74 -18.14 -2.70
C VAL A 41 2.85 -18.18 -3.75
N ARG A 42 2.98 -19.27 -4.50
CA ARG A 42 3.93 -19.36 -5.63
C ARG A 42 3.64 -18.31 -6.70
N ALA A 43 2.38 -18.06 -7.06
CA ALA A 43 2.03 -17.05 -8.06
C ALA A 43 2.52 -15.64 -7.66
N VAL A 44 2.31 -15.24 -6.39
CA VAL A 44 2.80 -13.96 -5.86
C VAL A 44 4.34 -13.88 -5.88
N ARG A 45 5.03 -14.97 -5.52
CA ARG A 45 6.50 -15.04 -5.59
C ARG A 45 7.04 -14.98 -7.01
N LEU A 46 6.36 -15.61 -7.96
CA LEU A 46 6.71 -15.55 -9.38
C LEU A 46 6.56 -14.13 -9.92
N GLU A 47 5.51 -13.41 -9.53
CA GLU A 47 5.35 -12.01 -9.92
C GLU A 47 6.43 -11.10 -9.32
N LEU A 48 6.81 -11.29 -8.06
CA LEU A 48 7.95 -10.58 -7.47
C LEU A 48 9.24 -10.84 -8.27
N LYS A 49 9.52 -12.11 -8.60
CA LYS A 49 10.68 -12.49 -9.41
C LYS A 49 10.63 -11.83 -10.79
N ARG A 50 9.48 -11.88 -11.48
CA ARG A 50 9.26 -11.25 -12.79
C ARG A 50 9.49 -9.74 -12.74
N SER A 51 8.88 -9.06 -11.77
CA SER A 51 9.03 -7.62 -11.57
C SER A 51 10.48 -7.20 -11.26
N LEU A 52 11.29 -8.05 -10.62
CA LEU A 52 12.71 -7.75 -10.37
C LEU A 52 13.62 -8.04 -11.56
N GLN A 53 13.21 -8.92 -12.48
CA GLN A 53 14.03 -9.31 -13.64
C GLN A 53 14.28 -8.15 -14.62
N VAL A 54 13.44 -7.12 -14.60
CA VAL A 54 13.60 -5.93 -15.46
C VAL A 54 14.79 -5.04 -15.05
N TYR A 55 15.26 -5.15 -13.80
CA TYR A 55 16.39 -4.37 -13.27
C TYR A 55 17.69 -5.18 -13.39
N PRO A 56 18.89 -4.57 -13.48
CA PRO A 56 20.13 -5.32 -13.57
C PRO A 56 20.38 -6.22 -12.35
N GLN A 57 21.01 -7.38 -12.58
CA GLN A 57 21.57 -8.19 -11.49
C GLN A 57 22.99 -7.70 -11.20
N LEU A 58 23.15 -6.96 -10.10
CA LEU A 58 24.48 -6.53 -9.69
C LEU A 58 25.24 -7.72 -9.08
N LYS A 59 26.55 -7.75 -9.33
CA LYS A 59 27.45 -8.84 -8.94
C LYS A 59 28.63 -8.35 -8.12
N SER A 60 28.98 -7.07 -8.22
CA SER A 60 30.15 -6.50 -7.54
C SER A 60 29.78 -5.45 -6.49
N ARG A 61 30.72 -5.19 -5.58
CA ARG A 61 30.62 -4.12 -4.58
C ARG A 61 30.56 -2.74 -5.22
N ASP A 62 31.34 -2.50 -6.28
CA ASP A 62 31.35 -1.19 -6.96
C ASP A 62 30.05 -0.93 -7.74
N GLU A 63 29.44 -1.95 -8.35
CA GLU A 63 28.11 -1.83 -8.96
C GLU A 63 27.04 -1.52 -7.91
N ALA A 64 27.04 -2.25 -6.78
CA ALA A 64 26.14 -2.00 -5.66
C ALA A 64 26.33 -0.59 -5.09
N TRP A 65 27.57 -0.11 -5.06
CA TRP A 65 27.93 1.25 -4.64
C TRP A 65 27.38 2.33 -5.56
N ASP A 66 27.54 2.17 -6.87
CA ASP A 66 26.98 3.09 -7.88
C ASP A 66 25.46 3.16 -7.76
N PHE A 67 24.81 2.00 -7.61
CA PHE A 67 23.38 1.92 -7.34
C PHE A 67 22.96 2.70 -6.08
N LEU A 68 23.66 2.51 -4.96
CA LEU A 68 23.39 3.25 -3.72
C LEU A 68 23.59 4.75 -3.90
N SER A 69 24.67 5.15 -4.57
CA SER A 69 25.00 6.55 -4.81
C SER A 69 23.89 7.24 -5.61
N LYS A 70 23.44 6.63 -6.72
CA LYS A 70 22.28 7.12 -7.52
C LYS A 70 20.99 7.17 -6.70
N THR A 71 20.73 6.12 -5.93
CA THR A 71 19.53 5.98 -5.10
C THR A 71 19.45 7.07 -4.01
N THR A 72 20.57 7.44 -3.39
CA THR A 72 20.60 8.48 -2.35
C THR A 72 20.36 9.90 -2.86
N GLN A 73 20.57 10.17 -4.15
CA GLN A 73 20.26 11.48 -4.76
C GLN A 73 18.75 11.76 -4.75
N ARG A 74 17.90 10.73 -4.64
CA ARG A 74 16.44 10.83 -4.62
C ARG A 74 15.88 10.96 -3.19
N ARG A 75 16.28 12.04 -2.53
CA ARG A 75 16.04 12.35 -1.11
C ARG A 75 14.59 12.18 -0.64
N GLU A 76 13.61 12.55 -1.46
CA GLU A 76 12.18 12.44 -1.09
C GLU A 76 11.61 11.02 -1.08
N ASP A 77 12.32 10.04 -1.63
CA ASP A 77 11.82 8.67 -1.82
C ASP A 77 12.76 7.61 -1.24
N TYR A 78 13.94 8.04 -0.78
CA TYR A 78 14.99 7.19 -0.27
C TYR A 78 14.66 6.64 1.13
N VAL A 79 14.80 5.32 1.27
CA VAL A 79 14.80 4.64 2.57
C VAL A 79 16.01 3.73 2.66
N LEU A 80 16.71 3.79 3.79
CA LEU A 80 17.77 2.88 4.18
C LEU A 80 17.34 2.11 5.42
N ILE A 81 17.50 0.80 5.39
CA ILE A 81 17.36 -0.07 6.55
C ILE A 81 18.75 -0.66 6.79
N MET A 82 19.27 -0.48 8.00
CA MET A 82 20.59 -1.00 8.39
C MET A 82 20.55 -1.44 9.85
N LYS A 83 20.94 -2.69 10.13
CA LYS A 83 20.87 -3.34 11.45
C LYS A 83 19.48 -3.19 12.07
N ASN A 84 18.45 -3.45 11.26
CA ASN A 84 17.03 -3.31 11.63
C ASN A 84 16.61 -1.89 12.08
N ARG A 85 17.42 -0.86 11.79
CA ARG A 85 17.10 0.57 12.02
C ARG A 85 16.76 1.23 10.70
N VAL A 86 15.80 2.17 10.72
CA VAL A 86 15.28 2.84 9.52
C VAL A 86 15.86 4.25 9.46
N PHE A 87 16.43 4.61 8.31
CA PHE A 87 17.01 5.91 8.03
C PHE A 87 16.40 6.51 6.77
N VAL A 88 16.14 7.82 6.79
CA VAL A 88 15.57 8.58 5.68
C VAL A 88 16.13 10.00 5.64
N ASP A 89 15.95 10.68 4.53
CA ASP A 89 16.23 12.12 4.44
C ASP A 89 15.17 12.96 5.15
N GLU A 90 15.54 14.15 5.61
CA GLU A 90 14.56 15.14 6.09
C GLU A 90 13.48 15.48 5.05
N ALA A 91 13.81 15.53 3.75
CA ALA A 91 12.86 15.74 2.66
C ALA A 91 11.78 14.63 2.63
N PHE A 92 12.14 13.40 2.99
CA PHE A 92 11.24 12.25 2.99
C PHE A 92 10.09 12.42 3.98
N ILE A 93 10.40 12.89 5.21
CA ILE A 93 9.41 13.03 6.29
C ILE A 93 8.44 14.21 6.08
N ARG A 94 8.73 15.08 5.11
CA ARG A 94 7.87 16.21 4.76
C ARG A 94 6.56 15.79 4.07
N ILE A 95 6.45 14.53 3.69
CA ILE A 95 5.38 13.99 2.86
C ILE A 95 4.51 13.03 3.69
N ASP A 96 3.21 13.31 3.85
CA ASP A 96 2.30 12.48 4.68
C ASP A 96 2.30 11.00 4.28
N LYS A 97 2.31 10.71 2.97
CA LYS A 97 2.33 9.34 2.46
C LYS A 97 3.58 8.57 2.86
N ASN A 98 4.71 9.26 2.89
CA ASN A 98 5.99 8.71 3.28
C ASN A 98 6.00 8.40 4.79
N ASN A 99 5.40 9.26 5.61
CA ASN A 99 5.26 9.01 7.04
C ASN A 99 4.44 7.73 7.32
N ARG A 100 3.39 7.46 6.55
CA ARG A 100 2.63 6.20 6.63
C ARG A 100 3.48 4.98 6.24
N HIS A 101 4.35 5.13 5.24
CA HIS A 101 5.31 4.09 4.88
C HIS A 101 6.30 3.82 6.01
N LEU A 102 6.80 4.85 6.71
CA LEU A 102 7.71 4.66 7.85
C LEU A 102 7.02 3.98 9.03
N GLN A 103 5.75 4.31 9.30
CA GLN A 103 4.95 3.56 10.27
C GLN A 103 4.90 2.08 9.89
N PHE A 104 4.65 1.78 8.61
CA PHE A 104 4.55 0.41 8.13
C PHE A 104 5.88 -0.32 8.32
N VAL A 105 6.97 0.21 7.77
CA VAL A 105 8.32 -0.38 7.85
C VAL A 105 8.72 -0.61 9.30
N TYR A 106 8.53 0.39 10.17
CA TYR A 106 8.83 0.24 11.58
C TYR A 106 7.96 -0.85 12.25
N SER A 107 6.66 -0.90 11.94
CA SER A 107 5.81 -1.96 12.50
C SER A 107 6.25 -3.35 12.04
N VAL A 108 6.86 -3.48 10.85
CA VAL A 108 7.50 -4.73 10.39
C VAL A 108 8.77 -5.03 11.18
N THR A 109 9.66 -4.06 11.43
CA THR A 109 10.91 -4.27 12.20
C THR A 109 10.67 -4.75 13.63
N ARG A 110 9.47 -4.53 14.17
CA ARG A 110 9.03 -5.02 15.49
C ARG A 110 8.63 -6.49 15.53
N VAL A 111 8.27 -7.07 14.39
CA VAL A 111 7.82 -8.48 14.30
C VAL A 111 8.76 -9.35 13.49
N ARG A 112 9.65 -8.75 12.69
CA ARG A 112 10.65 -9.42 11.85
C ARG A 112 11.91 -8.58 11.77
N GLU A 113 13.07 -9.23 11.80
CA GLU A 113 14.33 -8.60 11.43
C GLU A 113 14.35 -8.37 9.91
N LEU A 114 14.70 -7.16 9.48
CA LEU A 114 14.82 -6.80 8.07
C LEU A 114 16.28 -6.80 7.62
N PRO A 115 16.58 -7.19 6.36
CA PRO A 115 17.94 -7.15 5.84
C PRO A 115 18.43 -5.71 5.70
N ASP A 116 19.76 -5.55 5.65
CA ASP A 116 20.37 -4.28 5.27
C ASP A 116 20.07 -4.01 3.78
N VAL A 117 19.30 -2.95 3.51
CA VAL A 117 18.75 -2.66 2.19
C VAL A 117 18.51 -1.16 2.03
N ALA A 118 18.72 -0.66 0.82
CA ALA A 118 18.28 0.67 0.43
C ALA A 118 17.35 0.56 -0.77
N TYR A 119 16.32 1.40 -0.81
CA TYR A 119 15.35 1.41 -1.90
C TYR A 119 14.71 2.80 -2.07
N LEU A 120 14.10 2.99 -3.24
CA LEU A 120 13.21 4.11 -3.52
C LEU A 120 11.77 3.65 -3.39
N ILE A 121 10.92 4.44 -2.74
CA ILE A 121 9.46 4.22 -2.76
C ILE A 121 8.79 5.23 -3.68
N ASN A 122 8.10 4.73 -4.70
CA ASN A 122 7.16 5.53 -5.44
C ASN A 122 5.81 5.51 -4.73
N ARG A 123 5.55 6.60 -3.99
CA ARG A 123 4.30 6.87 -3.27
C ARG A 123 3.08 7.02 -4.18
N PHE A 124 3.28 7.01 -5.49
CA PHE A 124 2.25 7.05 -6.50
C PHE A 124 2.22 5.71 -7.27
N ALA A 125 1.05 5.34 -7.78
CA ALA A 125 0.78 4.08 -8.47
C ALA A 125 1.48 3.94 -9.85
N PHE A 126 2.52 4.73 -10.13
CA PHE A 126 2.94 5.05 -11.49
C PHE A 126 4.24 4.40 -11.97
N GLY A 127 5.07 3.84 -11.09
CA GLY A 127 6.23 2.96 -11.40
C GLY A 127 7.35 3.50 -12.29
N ASP A 128 7.14 4.60 -13.02
CA ASP A 128 8.03 5.04 -14.09
C ASP A 128 7.79 6.54 -14.36
N ARG A 129 7.85 7.35 -13.28
CA ARG A 129 7.68 8.81 -13.20
C ARG A 129 7.33 9.57 -14.49
N HIS A 130 6.07 9.49 -14.88
CA HIS A 130 5.28 10.66 -15.27
C HIS A 130 3.85 10.41 -14.78
N PRO A 131 3.20 11.35 -14.07
CA PRO A 131 1.91 11.09 -13.44
C PRO A 131 0.79 10.79 -14.45
N TYR A 132 1.01 11.09 -15.73
CA TYR A 132 0.15 10.76 -16.86
C TYR A 132 1.07 10.72 -18.09
N PRO A 133 1.24 9.59 -18.79
CA PRO A 133 1.86 9.64 -20.10
C PRO A 133 1.07 10.66 -20.93
N ARG A 134 1.75 11.60 -21.61
CA ARG A 134 1.11 12.52 -22.58
C ARG A 134 0.63 11.78 -23.85
N GLY A 135 0.43 10.46 -23.75
CA GLY A 135 0.01 9.58 -24.83
C GLY A 135 -1.44 9.11 -24.62
N PRO A 136 -2.04 8.51 -25.65
CA PRO A 136 -3.37 7.92 -25.56
C PRO A 136 -3.46 6.90 -24.40
N PRO A 137 -4.66 6.66 -23.84
CA PRO A 137 -4.91 5.79 -22.67
C PRO A 137 -4.43 4.33 -22.83
N HIS A 138 -3.96 3.93 -24.01
CA HIS A 138 -3.38 2.63 -24.31
C HIS A 138 -1.84 2.61 -24.35
N PHE A 139 -1.17 3.73 -24.06
CA PHE A 139 0.29 3.75 -23.99
C PHE A 139 0.75 2.95 -22.76
N LYS A 140 1.16 1.70 -23.00
CA LYS A 140 1.93 0.91 -22.05
C LYS A 140 3.39 1.34 -22.24
N PRO A 141 3.97 2.21 -21.41
CA PRO A 141 5.42 2.32 -21.42
C PRO A 141 5.93 0.91 -21.06
N PRO A 142 6.61 0.20 -21.97
CA PRO A 142 7.20 -1.07 -21.59
C PRO A 142 8.27 -0.77 -20.55
N CYS A 143 8.46 -1.67 -19.60
CA CYS A 143 9.62 -1.60 -18.72
C CYS A 143 10.97 -1.62 -19.44
N ALA A 144 10.97 -1.97 -20.72
CA ALA A 144 12.05 -1.67 -21.62
C ALA A 144 11.65 -0.44 -22.44
N ARG A 145 12.28 0.72 -22.19
CA ARG A 145 12.22 1.81 -23.17
C ARG A 145 12.75 1.28 -24.50
N GLU A 146 12.00 1.46 -25.59
CA GLU A 146 12.57 1.38 -26.94
C GLU A 146 13.71 2.42 -26.98
N GLY A 147 14.96 1.96 -26.95
CA GLY A 147 16.14 2.81 -26.81
C GLY A 147 17.02 2.56 -25.57
N GLY A 148 16.67 1.60 -24.70
CA GLY A 148 17.62 1.01 -23.73
C GLY A 148 18.06 1.92 -22.57
N GLY A 149 17.30 2.97 -22.24
CA GLY A 149 17.58 3.77 -21.05
C GLY A 149 17.30 2.98 -19.77
N ASP A 150 18.22 3.03 -18.80
CA ASP A 150 18.07 2.39 -17.49
C ASP A 150 16.77 2.88 -16.80
N VAL A 151 15.97 1.93 -16.34
CA VAL A 151 14.78 2.21 -15.53
C VAL A 151 15.19 2.28 -14.07
N ASP A 152 14.89 3.42 -13.42
CA ASP A 152 15.07 3.58 -11.98
C ASP A 152 14.31 2.48 -11.22
N PHE A 153 15.01 1.82 -10.30
CA PHE A 153 14.38 0.87 -9.40
C PHE A 153 13.48 1.58 -8.38
N GLU A 154 12.22 1.15 -8.28
CA GLU A 154 11.26 1.69 -7.32
C GLU A 154 10.39 0.58 -6.72
N LEU A 155 10.07 0.70 -5.44
CA LEU A 155 8.96 -0.02 -4.81
C LEU A 155 7.66 0.76 -5.04
N VAL A 156 6.61 0.07 -5.49
CA VAL A 156 5.29 0.66 -5.80
C VAL A 156 4.20 -0.04 -5.00
N ILE A 157 3.19 0.71 -4.57
CA ILE A 157 2.04 0.11 -3.85
C ILE A 157 0.97 -0.48 -4.78
N SER A 158 1.02 -0.11 -6.07
CA SER A 158 0.11 -0.61 -7.11
C SER A 158 0.64 -0.25 -8.49
N LYS A 159 0.23 -0.99 -9.51
CA LYS A 159 0.48 -0.65 -10.92
C LYS A 159 -0.82 -0.29 -11.61
N TYR A 160 -0.85 0.86 -12.28
CA TYR A 160 -2.03 1.38 -12.97
C TYR A 160 -2.33 0.60 -14.25
N HIS A 161 -1.30 0.22 -15.02
CA HIS A 161 -1.42 -0.47 -16.31
C HIS A 161 -1.22 -1.99 -16.23
N GLY A 162 -1.40 -2.57 -15.04
CA GLY A 162 -1.21 -4.00 -14.81
C GLY A 162 0.26 -4.38 -14.61
N TYR A 163 0.55 -5.66 -14.74
CA TYR A 163 1.87 -6.22 -14.40
C TYR A 163 3.01 -5.73 -15.30
N GLU A 164 2.72 -5.28 -16.52
CA GLU A 164 3.76 -4.81 -17.46
C GLU A 164 4.39 -3.46 -17.08
N GLN A 165 3.76 -2.70 -16.17
CA GLN A 165 4.33 -1.45 -15.65
C GLN A 165 5.50 -1.74 -14.69
N CYS A 166 6.45 -0.82 -14.58
CA CYS A 166 7.61 -1.01 -13.71
C CYS A 166 7.30 -0.81 -12.24
N GLY A 167 8.34 -1.09 -11.45
CA GLY A 167 8.30 -1.11 -10.00
C GLY A 167 8.02 -2.50 -9.45
N VAL A 168 8.51 -2.72 -8.24
CA VAL A 168 8.24 -3.92 -7.47
C VAL A 168 7.10 -3.65 -6.51
N LEU A 169 6.03 -4.46 -6.61
CA LEU A 169 4.83 -4.30 -5.80
C LEU A 169 5.09 -4.63 -4.32
N ILE A 170 4.78 -3.69 -3.44
CA ILE A 170 4.79 -3.82 -1.98
C ILE A 170 3.39 -3.65 -1.39
N PRO A 171 3.16 -4.08 -0.14
CA PRO A 171 1.90 -3.79 0.54
C PRO A 171 1.64 -2.30 0.65
N ASN A 172 0.38 -1.91 0.42
CA ASN A 172 -0.05 -0.54 0.51
C ASN A 172 -0.06 -0.04 1.97
N MET A 173 0.74 0.99 2.25
CA MET A 173 0.88 1.57 3.58
C MET A 173 -0.37 2.26 4.14
N TYR A 174 -1.44 2.55 3.39
CA TYR A 174 -2.60 3.24 3.97
C TYR A 174 -3.39 2.40 4.98
N ASN A 175 -3.54 1.10 4.72
CA ASN A 175 -4.26 0.19 5.62
C ASN A 175 -3.30 -0.55 6.56
N PHE A 176 -2.07 -0.78 6.11
CA PHE A 176 -1.05 -1.52 6.83
C PHE A 176 -0.03 -0.62 7.53
N ASN A 177 -0.30 0.68 7.67
CA ASN A 177 0.63 1.63 8.30
C ASN A 177 1.08 1.15 9.69
N GLU A 178 0.24 0.45 10.43
CA GLU A 178 0.63 -0.15 11.71
C GLU A 178 0.08 -1.58 11.77
N LEU A 179 0.95 -2.59 11.69
CA LEU A 179 0.53 -3.99 11.67
C LEU A 179 -0.30 -4.41 12.88
N ALA A 180 0.00 -3.87 14.07
CA ALA A 180 -0.79 -4.13 15.28
C ALA A 180 -2.22 -3.56 15.16
N LYS A 181 -2.36 -2.34 14.65
CA LYS A 181 -3.65 -1.70 14.37
C LYS A 181 -4.42 -2.48 13.32
N TRP A 182 -3.75 -2.89 12.24
CA TRP A 182 -4.35 -3.69 11.19
C TRP A 182 -4.85 -5.05 11.72
N ASN A 183 -4.05 -5.73 12.54
CA ASN A 183 -4.47 -6.96 13.22
C ASN A 183 -5.70 -6.75 14.13
N ALA A 184 -5.76 -5.63 14.86
CA ALA A 184 -6.92 -5.29 15.67
C ALA A 184 -8.16 -5.05 14.79
N THR A 185 -8.02 -4.29 13.71
CA THR A 185 -9.08 -4.03 12.72
C THR A 185 -9.60 -5.35 12.13
N THR A 186 -8.72 -6.23 11.63
CA THR A 186 -9.15 -7.49 11.00
C THR A 186 -9.81 -8.45 11.99
N ARG A 187 -9.44 -8.43 13.27
CA ARG A 187 -10.18 -9.15 14.32
C ARG A 187 -11.59 -8.61 14.52
N THR A 188 -11.77 -7.28 14.49
CA THR A 188 -13.10 -6.66 14.57
C THR A 188 -13.95 -7.03 13.34
N LEU A 189 -13.37 -6.95 12.14
CA LEU A 189 -14.05 -7.34 10.90
C LEU A 189 -14.39 -8.82 10.88
N ALA A 190 -13.50 -9.70 11.35
CA ALA A 190 -13.75 -11.12 11.47
C ALA A 190 -14.88 -11.45 12.47
N LYS A 191 -15.05 -10.63 13.52
CA LYS A 191 -16.22 -10.74 14.43
C LYS A 191 -17.50 -10.32 13.71
N ALA A 192 -17.49 -9.21 12.98
CA ALA A 192 -18.64 -8.75 12.20
C ALA A 192 -19.04 -9.77 11.11
N ALA A 193 -18.06 -10.42 10.49
CA ALA A 193 -18.25 -11.46 9.48
C ALA A 193 -18.97 -12.72 10.01
N LYS A 194 -19.14 -12.88 11.33
CA LYS A 194 -19.86 -14.02 11.93
C LYS A 194 -21.38 -13.97 11.74
N ILE A 195 -21.94 -12.85 11.28
CA ILE A 195 -23.35 -12.76 10.90
C ILE A 195 -23.68 -13.88 9.92
N ARG A 196 -24.77 -14.61 10.18
CA ARG A 196 -25.11 -15.80 9.39
C ARG A 196 -25.36 -15.39 7.94
N TRP A 197 -24.86 -16.16 6.98
CA TRP A 197 -25.01 -15.86 5.54
C TRP A 197 -26.46 -15.54 5.14
N LYS A 198 -27.43 -16.27 5.72
CA LYS A 198 -28.87 -16.07 5.50
C LYS A 198 -29.45 -14.75 6.03
N GLU A 199 -28.79 -14.12 7.00
CA GLU A 199 -29.21 -12.84 7.61
C GLU A 199 -28.65 -11.64 6.86
N ARG A 200 -27.65 -11.86 6.00
CA ARG A 200 -27.05 -10.80 5.20
C ARG A 200 -28.00 -10.39 4.09
N GLN A 201 -28.03 -9.09 3.82
CA GLN A 201 -28.78 -8.48 2.73
C GLN A 201 -28.26 -8.98 1.38
N ASP A 202 -29.19 -9.32 0.50
CA ASP A 202 -28.93 -9.85 -0.83
C ASP A 202 -28.71 -8.71 -1.84
N LEU A 203 -27.82 -7.78 -1.52
CA LEU A 203 -27.52 -6.58 -2.30
C LEU A 203 -26.02 -6.46 -2.51
N ALA A 204 -25.62 -5.93 -3.68
CA ALA A 204 -24.27 -5.43 -3.90
C ALA A 204 -24.09 -4.07 -3.26
N PHE A 205 -23.20 -4.00 -2.28
CA PHE A 205 -22.97 -2.81 -1.50
C PHE A 205 -21.69 -2.08 -1.92
N TRP A 206 -21.81 -0.75 -2.08
CA TRP A 206 -20.68 0.16 -2.19
C TRP A 206 -20.99 1.52 -1.56
N ARG A 207 -20.02 2.07 -0.82
CA ARG A 207 -20.08 3.44 -0.30
C ARG A 207 -18.75 4.14 -0.53
N GLY A 208 -18.78 5.35 -1.08
CA GLY A 208 -17.56 6.10 -1.35
C GLY A 208 -17.79 7.53 -1.80
N GLN A 209 -16.72 8.19 -2.24
CA GLN A 209 -16.75 9.57 -2.71
C GLN A 209 -16.43 9.64 -4.20
N ILE A 210 -16.92 10.69 -4.86
CA ILE A 210 -16.63 10.99 -6.26
C ILE A 210 -16.14 12.43 -6.31
N LEU A 211 -14.91 12.63 -6.76
CA LEU A 211 -14.26 13.94 -6.71
C LEU A 211 -14.44 14.66 -8.03
N ALA A 212 -14.46 15.99 -8.05
CA ALA A 212 -14.56 16.72 -9.31
C ALA A 212 -13.34 16.46 -10.20
N GLN A 213 -13.60 16.30 -11.49
CA GLN A 213 -12.58 16.17 -12.54
C GLN A 213 -13.14 16.68 -13.86
N ASP A 214 -12.30 17.41 -14.59
CA ASP A 214 -12.61 17.93 -15.93
C ASP A 214 -11.80 17.20 -17.01
N LYS A 215 -10.81 16.38 -16.66
CA LYS A 215 -9.94 15.68 -17.62
C LYS A 215 -10.33 14.21 -17.81
N CYS A 216 -10.71 13.86 -19.05
CA CYS A 216 -11.10 12.50 -19.46
C CYS A 216 -10.12 11.40 -19.04
N HIS A 217 -8.82 11.58 -19.34
CA HIS A 217 -7.78 10.60 -19.02
C HIS A 217 -7.58 10.38 -17.51
N ARG A 218 -8.26 11.16 -16.66
CA ARG A 218 -8.23 11.07 -15.21
C ARG A 218 -9.58 10.74 -14.61
N ASP A 219 -10.58 10.34 -15.39
CA ASP A 219 -11.94 10.16 -14.89
C ASP A 219 -12.38 8.69 -14.83
N HIS A 220 -11.56 7.72 -15.24
CA HIS A 220 -11.97 6.31 -15.28
C HIS A 220 -12.47 5.77 -13.92
N GLY A 221 -11.82 6.15 -12.81
CA GLY A 221 -12.21 5.70 -11.47
C GLY A 221 -13.51 6.33 -10.99
N ASN A 222 -13.72 7.62 -11.27
CA ASN A 222 -14.99 8.30 -11.01
C ASN A 222 -16.11 7.78 -11.90
N TYR A 223 -15.84 7.58 -13.19
CA TYR A 223 -16.78 7.06 -14.17
C TYR A 223 -17.33 5.70 -13.72
N ALA A 224 -16.47 4.77 -13.30
CA ALA A 224 -16.89 3.48 -12.76
C ALA A 224 -17.79 3.61 -11.52
N ARG A 225 -17.52 4.57 -10.62
CA ARG A 225 -18.40 4.83 -9.45
C ARG A 225 -19.73 5.42 -9.89
N TRP A 226 -19.73 6.35 -10.84
CA TRP A 226 -20.95 6.96 -11.35
C TRP A 226 -21.83 5.95 -12.08
N GLN A 227 -21.24 5.01 -12.83
CA GLN A 227 -21.95 3.86 -13.40
C GLN A 227 -22.60 3.00 -12.30
N ALA A 228 -21.89 2.74 -11.20
CA ALA A 228 -22.45 1.97 -10.08
C ALA A 228 -23.62 2.69 -9.39
N LEU A 229 -23.55 4.03 -9.22
CA LEU A 229 -24.70 4.81 -8.72
C LEU A 229 -25.89 4.73 -9.70
N ALA A 230 -25.64 4.90 -11.00
CA ALA A 230 -26.69 4.79 -12.02
C ALA A 230 -27.36 3.40 -12.01
N LEU A 231 -26.58 2.34 -11.79
CA LEU A 231 -27.11 0.99 -11.65
C LEU A 231 -27.94 0.80 -10.37
N SER A 232 -27.52 1.36 -9.24
CA SER A 232 -28.32 1.35 -8.01
C SER A 232 -29.62 2.13 -8.14
N ARG A 233 -29.64 3.21 -8.94
CA ARG A 233 -30.86 3.94 -9.29
C ARG A 233 -31.83 3.10 -10.13
N ARG A 234 -31.32 2.30 -11.08
CA ARG A 234 -32.13 1.44 -11.96
C ARG A 234 -32.62 0.17 -11.26
N TYR A 235 -31.78 -0.40 -10.40
CA TYR A 235 -31.97 -1.72 -9.79
C TYR A 235 -31.75 -1.66 -8.27
N PRO A 236 -32.56 -0.87 -7.53
CA PRO A 236 -32.38 -0.67 -6.09
C PRO A 236 -32.54 -1.97 -5.27
N GLU A 237 -33.21 -2.99 -5.82
CA GLU A 237 -33.37 -4.33 -5.25
C GLU A 237 -32.14 -5.24 -5.40
N ASP A 238 -31.15 -4.81 -6.19
CA ASP A 238 -29.94 -5.57 -6.49
C ASP A 238 -28.67 -4.84 -6.03
N LEU A 239 -28.65 -3.51 -6.06
CA LEU A 239 -27.48 -2.70 -5.73
C LEU A 239 -27.82 -1.57 -4.75
N ALA A 240 -26.97 -1.42 -3.72
CA ALA A 240 -26.95 -0.33 -2.76
C ALA A 240 -25.62 0.44 -2.90
N CYS A 241 -25.48 1.21 -3.97
CA CYS A 241 -24.27 1.98 -4.29
C CYS A 241 -24.56 3.47 -4.12
N HIS A 242 -23.96 4.11 -3.12
CA HIS A 242 -24.23 5.52 -2.83
C HIS A 242 -22.96 6.31 -2.54
N CYS A 243 -23.04 7.61 -2.80
CA CYS A 243 -22.03 8.56 -2.33
C CYS A 243 -22.08 8.71 -0.80
N LEU A 244 -20.97 9.13 -0.20
CA LEU A 244 -20.90 9.48 1.21
C LEU A 244 -21.51 10.86 1.46
N ASP A 245 -22.46 10.95 2.38
CA ASP A 245 -23.01 12.21 2.85
C ASP A 245 -21.91 13.13 3.45
N GLY A 246 -22.05 14.43 3.25
CA GLY A 246 -21.06 15.45 3.61
C GLY A 246 -19.72 15.40 2.85
N LYS A 247 -19.45 14.40 1.99
CA LYS A 247 -18.23 14.30 1.16
C LYS A 247 -18.47 14.62 -0.31
N PRO A 248 -17.49 15.09 -1.10
CA PRO A 248 -17.74 15.37 -2.52
C PRO A 248 -18.35 14.16 -3.26
N CYS A 249 -19.44 14.42 -3.97
CA CYS A 249 -20.06 13.53 -4.95
C CYS A 249 -20.21 14.35 -6.24
N LYS A 250 -19.08 14.64 -6.87
CA LYS A 250 -18.98 15.55 -8.02
C LYS A 250 -18.65 14.75 -9.25
N PHE A 251 -19.44 14.93 -10.30
CA PHE A 251 -19.27 14.32 -11.61
C PHE A 251 -18.46 15.24 -12.54
N ARG A 252 -18.07 14.70 -13.69
CA ARG A 252 -17.61 15.49 -14.84
C ARG A 252 -18.84 16.08 -15.55
N ASN A 253 -18.74 17.33 -16.00
CA ASN A 253 -19.75 17.90 -16.88
C ASN A 253 -19.57 17.30 -18.28
N ASP A 254 -20.34 16.25 -18.60
CA ASP A 254 -20.22 15.52 -19.86
C ASP A 254 -20.62 16.36 -21.08
N THR A 255 -21.47 17.36 -20.91
CA THR A 255 -21.85 18.30 -21.97
C THR A 255 -20.71 19.26 -22.31
N LYS A 256 -19.99 19.77 -21.30
CA LYS A 256 -18.89 20.73 -21.49
C LYS A 256 -17.59 20.05 -21.93
N THR A 257 -17.33 18.84 -21.46
CA THR A 257 -16.07 18.15 -21.72
C THR A 257 -16.33 16.67 -22.00
N PRO A 258 -17.02 16.33 -23.12
CA PRO A 258 -17.38 14.96 -23.44
C PRO A 258 -16.14 14.08 -23.57
N CYS A 259 -16.24 12.85 -23.07
CA CYS A 259 -15.17 11.86 -23.15
C CYS A 259 -15.65 10.68 -23.99
N VAL A 260 -15.06 10.52 -25.18
CA VAL A 260 -15.44 9.46 -26.14
C VAL A 260 -15.39 8.07 -25.51
N ASP A 261 -14.36 7.79 -24.71
CA ASP A 261 -14.16 6.48 -24.07
C ASP A 261 -14.91 6.31 -22.73
N LEU A 262 -15.55 7.37 -22.23
CA LEU A 262 -16.27 7.38 -20.94
C LEU A 262 -17.63 8.09 -21.06
N PRO A 263 -18.50 7.64 -21.98
CA PRO A 263 -19.75 8.35 -22.29
C PRO A 263 -20.76 8.24 -21.14
N TYR A 264 -21.40 9.35 -20.75
CA TYR A 264 -22.48 9.26 -19.77
C TYR A 264 -23.78 8.83 -20.44
N ASP A 265 -24.40 7.79 -19.89
CA ASP A 265 -25.74 7.38 -20.30
C ASP A 265 -26.84 8.29 -19.71
N GLU A 266 -28.09 8.05 -20.09
CA GLU A 266 -29.23 8.86 -19.66
C GLU A 266 -29.41 8.89 -18.13
N THR A 267 -29.20 7.76 -17.45
CA THR A 267 -29.36 7.71 -15.98
C THR A 267 -28.22 8.42 -15.27
N MET A 268 -26.99 8.31 -15.78
CA MET A 268 -25.84 9.07 -15.29
C MET A 268 -26.06 10.58 -15.45
N ARG A 269 -26.70 11.02 -16.53
CA ARG A 269 -27.10 12.42 -16.72
C ARG A 269 -28.29 12.83 -15.85
N ALA A 270 -29.26 11.95 -15.63
CA ALA A 270 -30.37 12.25 -14.72
C ALA A 270 -29.87 12.43 -13.27
N LEU A 271 -28.97 11.55 -12.81
CA LEU A 271 -28.33 11.67 -11.48
C LEU A 271 -27.55 12.97 -11.30
N HIS A 272 -27.05 13.56 -12.39
CA HIS A 272 -26.32 14.83 -12.36
C HIS A 272 -27.25 16.01 -11.98
N GLU A 273 -28.50 15.96 -12.43
CA GLU A 273 -29.51 16.99 -12.19
C GLU A 273 -30.28 16.76 -10.86
N GLU A 274 -30.23 15.55 -10.30
CA GLU A 274 -30.90 15.21 -9.05
C GLU A 274 -30.19 15.87 -7.83
N PRO A 275 -30.96 16.33 -6.82
CA PRO A 275 -30.41 16.72 -5.53
C PRO A 275 -29.54 15.61 -4.95
N ARG A 276 -28.38 16.00 -4.43
CA ARG A 276 -27.35 15.07 -3.96
C ARG A 276 -27.86 14.12 -2.87
N GLU A 277 -28.76 14.62 -2.04
CA GLU A 277 -29.38 13.92 -0.92
C GLU A 277 -30.12 12.65 -1.38
N HIS A 278 -30.52 12.57 -2.65
CA HIS A 278 -31.20 11.39 -3.20
C HIS A 278 -30.26 10.22 -3.55
N HIS A 279 -28.96 10.48 -3.66
CA HIS A 279 -27.95 9.47 -4.02
C HIS A 279 -26.73 9.48 -3.10
N SER A 280 -26.84 10.15 -1.95
CA SER A 280 -25.86 10.16 -0.87
C SER A 280 -26.45 9.53 0.37
N GLU A 281 -25.60 8.83 1.12
CA GLU A 281 -25.97 8.14 2.34
C GLU A 281 -24.87 8.30 3.40
N PRO A 282 -25.19 8.21 4.69
CA PRO A 282 -24.21 8.31 5.76
C PRO A 282 -23.04 7.33 5.61
N MET A 283 -21.91 7.71 6.18
CA MET A 283 -20.78 6.81 6.37
C MET A 283 -21.19 5.70 7.35
N VAL A 284 -21.03 4.45 6.93
CA VAL A 284 -21.20 3.27 7.79
C VAL A 284 -19.84 2.75 8.23
N GLY A 285 -19.77 2.11 9.39
CA GLY A 285 -18.57 1.43 9.86
C GLY A 285 -18.13 0.32 8.89
N LEU A 286 -16.83 -0.01 8.87
CA LEU A 286 -16.33 -1.09 8.00
C LEU A 286 -16.92 -2.45 8.39
N GLU A 287 -17.28 -2.61 9.67
CA GLU A 287 -17.94 -3.78 10.21
C GLU A 287 -19.34 -3.99 9.61
N GLU A 288 -20.06 -2.90 9.33
CA GLU A 288 -21.42 -2.95 8.79
C GLU A 288 -21.45 -3.46 7.34
N PHE A 289 -20.31 -3.45 6.65
CA PHE A 289 -20.22 -4.06 5.33
C PHE A 289 -20.47 -5.58 5.42
N ALA A 290 -20.21 -6.22 6.57
CA ALA A 290 -20.53 -7.63 6.78
C ALA A 290 -22.04 -7.94 6.67
N ASN A 291 -22.91 -6.93 6.75
CA ASN A 291 -24.36 -7.08 6.58
C ASN A 291 -24.77 -7.42 5.15
N TYR A 292 -23.87 -7.34 4.17
CA TYR A 292 -24.17 -7.56 2.75
C TYR A 292 -23.51 -8.85 2.25
N LYS A 293 -24.21 -9.59 1.39
CA LYS A 293 -23.69 -10.80 0.74
C LYS A 293 -22.67 -10.48 -0.35
N PHE A 294 -22.85 -9.36 -1.05
CA PHE A 294 -22.01 -8.95 -2.16
C PHE A 294 -21.37 -7.59 -1.85
N LEU A 295 -20.04 -7.55 -1.90
CA LEU A 295 -19.26 -6.33 -1.68
C LEU A 295 -18.61 -5.91 -2.99
N LEU A 296 -19.05 -4.77 -3.52
CA LEU A 296 -18.56 -4.23 -4.78
C LEU A 296 -17.30 -3.41 -4.53
N ASN A 297 -16.19 -3.80 -5.16
CA ASN A 297 -14.98 -2.99 -5.19
C ASN A 297 -14.84 -2.26 -6.52
N ILE A 298 -14.82 -0.93 -6.45
CA ILE A 298 -14.68 -0.03 -7.61
C ILE A 298 -13.31 0.65 -7.53
N PRO A 299 -12.61 0.92 -8.66
CA PRO A 299 -11.31 1.60 -8.65
C PRO A 299 -11.27 2.87 -7.80
N GLY A 300 -10.18 3.03 -7.06
CA GLY A 300 -9.87 4.19 -6.24
C GLY A 300 -9.36 5.37 -7.07
N THR A 301 -9.10 6.51 -6.41
CA THR A 301 -8.65 7.80 -7.01
C THR A 301 -9.48 8.29 -8.20
N ILE A 302 -9.24 9.50 -8.68
CA ILE A 302 -10.05 10.02 -9.79
C ILE A 302 -9.78 9.22 -11.07
N SER A 303 -8.51 8.99 -11.38
CA SER A 303 -8.04 8.31 -12.59
C SER A 303 -8.35 6.82 -12.63
N GLY A 304 -8.80 6.22 -11.54
CA GLY A 304 -8.75 4.77 -11.39
C GLY A 304 -7.40 4.38 -10.81
N SER A 305 -7.42 3.58 -9.77
CA SER A 305 -6.26 2.93 -9.17
C SER A 305 -6.79 1.80 -8.31
N TYR A 306 -5.91 1.12 -7.59
CA TYR A 306 -6.35 0.27 -6.49
C TYR A 306 -7.26 1.07 -5.53
N SER A 307 -8.16 0.34 -4.86
CA SER A 307 -9.04 0.86 -3.82
C SER A 307 -8.59 0.35 -2.47
N ARG A 308 -8.45 1.25 -1.49
CA ARG A 308 -8.12 0.87 -0.11
C ARG A 308 -9.21 0.00 0.52
N HIS A 309 -10.46 0.06 0.05
CA HIS A 309 -11.51 -0.78 0.60
C HIS A 309 -11.27 -2.26 0.29
N LEU A 310 -10.67 -2.59 -0.87
CA LEU A 310 -10.50 -3.99 -1.27
C LEU A 310 -9.78 -4.81 -0.19
N ASN A 311 -8.72 -4.28 0.42
CA ASN A 311 -7.98 -5.00 1.46
C ASN A 311 -8.87 -5.38 2.67
N VAL A 312 -9.89 -4.57 2.96
CA VAL A 312 -10.87 -4.80 4.03
C VAL A 312 -11.92 -5.83 3.59
N LEU A 313 -12.42 -5.74 2.35
CA LEU A 313 -13.52 -6.58 1.86
C LEU A 313 -13.21 -8.07 1.96
N TRP A 314 -11.96 -8.46 1.70
CA TRP A 314 -11.52 -9.85 1.82
C TRP A 314 -11.77 -10.44 3.22
N SER A 315 -11.75 -9.64 4.28
CA SER A 315 -11.92 -10.13 5.66
C SER A 315 -13.38 -10.36 6.09
N LEU A 316 -14.36 -9.91 5.30
CA LEU A 316 -15.76 -9.84 5.69
C LEU A 316 -16.58 -11.10 5.37
N ALA A 317 -15.95 -12.14 4.83
CA ALA A 317 -16.59 -13.39 4.41
C ALA A 317 -17.85 -13.13 3.53
N ALA A 318 -17.71 -12.21 2.58
CA ALA A 318 -18.71 -11.86 1.58
C ALA A 318 -18.16 -12.16 0.18
N VAL A 319 -19.05 -12.30 -0.80
CA VAL A 319 -18.61 -12.37 -2.20
C VAL A 319 -18.06 -11.02 -2.60
N VAL A 320 -16.81 -10.98 -3.04
CA VAL A 320 -16.21 -9.77 -3.60
C VAL A 320 -16.54 -9.70 -5.09
N LEU A 321 -17.26 -8.66 -5.49
CA LEU A 321 -17.46 -8.28 -6.88
C LEU A 321 -16.39 -7.25 -7.23
N LEU A 322 -15.40 -7.63 -8.03
CA LEU A 322 -14.28 -6.76 -8.38
C LEU A 322 -14.58 -6.10 -9.72
N TRP A 323 -14.75 -4.78 -9.72
CA TRP A 323 -14.93 -4.04 -10.96
C TRP A 323 -13.71 -4.20 -11.86
N ASP A 324 -13.95 -4.56 -13.11
CA ASP A 324 -12.90 -4.84 -14.08
C ASP A 324 -12.07 -3.59 -14.33
N SER A 325 -10.77 -3.72 -14.08
CA SER A 325 -9.80 -2.63 -14.24
C SER A 325 -8.40 -3.21 -14.39
N PRO A 326 -7.49 -2.50 -15.08
CA PRO A 326 -6.13 -2.97 -15.29
C PRO A 326 -5.25 -2.87 -14.02
N HIS A 327 -5.77 -2.26 -12.95
CA HIS A 327 -4.98 -1.95 -11.77
C HIS A 327 -4.68 -3.21 -10.94
N VAL A 328 -3.44 -3.35 -10.47
CA VAL A 328 -3.02 -4.52 -9.70
C VAL A 328 -2.27 -4.14 -8.41
N GLU A 329 -2.49 -4.94 -7.36
CA GLU A 329 -1.70 -4.95 -6.12
C GLU A 329 -0.85 -6.23 -6.03
N TRP A 330 0.08 -6.28 -5.08
CA TRP A 330 1.05 -7.37 -4.92
C TRP A 330 0.46 -8.78 -4.77
N TYR A 331 -0.75 -8.91 -4.22
CA TYR A 331 -1.42 -10.20 -4.00
C TYR A 331 -2.36 -10.60 -5.16
N TYR A 332 -2.56 -9.71 -6.15
CA TYR A 332 -3.44 -9.99 -7.29
C TYR A 332 -3.03 -11.20 -8.14
N PRO A 333 -1.75 -11.64 -8.22
CA PRO A 333 -1.38 -12.85 -8.96
C PRO A 333 -2.06 -14.12 -8.43
N ALA A 334 -2.50 -14.11 -7.17
CA ALA A 334 -3.24 -15.19 -6.55
C ALA A 334 -4.76 -15.11 -6.81
N LEU A 335 -5.27 -14.02 -7.40
CA LEU A 335 -6.68 -13.84 -7.64
C LEU A 335 -7.11 -14.51 -8.95
N ARG A 336 -8.26 -15.17 -8.93
CA ARG A 336 -8.88 -15.75 -10.12
C ARG A 336 -10.38 -15.48 -10.08
N SER A 337 -10.90 -14.84 -11.13
CA SER A 337 -12.33 -14.61 -11.29
C SER A 337 -13.07 -15.94 -11.36
N GLY A 338 -14.21 -16.04 -10.69
CA GLY A 338 -14.92 -17.30 -10.47
C GLY A 338 -14.24 -18.22 -9.44
N VAL A 339 -13.19 -17.81 -8.74
CA VAL A 339 -12.61 -18.60 -7.64
C VAL A 339 -12.54 -17.77 -6.37
N THR A 340 -11.80 -16.66 -6.39
CA THR A 340 -11.64 -15.80 -5.21
C THR A 340 -12.60 -14.62 -5.18
N HIS A 341 -13.09 -14.22 -6.35
CA HIS A 341 -13.98 -13.09 -6.58
C HIS A 341 -14.71 -13.30 -7.90
N VAL A 342 -15.60 -12.38 -8.28
CA VAL A 342 -16.14 -12.30 -9.65
C VAL A 342 -15.79 -10.94 -10.24
N SER A 343 -15.12 -10.94 -11.39
CA SER A 343 -14.89 -9.72 -12.17
C SER A 343 -16.21 -9.24 -12.78
N VAL A 344 -16.54 -7.97 -12.59
CA VAL A 344 -17.79 -7.37 -13.06
C VAL A 344 -17.55 -6.06 -13.78
N SER A 345 -18.47 -5.66 -14.63
CA SER A 345 -18.51 -4.32 -15.25
C SER A 345 -19.92 -3.75 -15.12
N ALA A 346 -20.13 -2.52 -15.59
CA ALA A 346 -21.46 -1.93 -15.62
C ALA A 346 -22.48 -2.81 -16.37
N ALA A 347 -22.03 -3.51 -17.41
CA ALA A 347 -22.88 -4.37 -18.23
C ALA A 347 -23.20 -5.73 -17.59
N SER A 348 -22.34 -6.24 -16.69
CA SER A 348 -22.46 -7.62 -16.19
C SER A 348 -22.81 -7.74 -14.71
N VAL A 349 -22.64 -6.68 -13.92
CA VAL A 349 -22.76 -6.76 -12.45
C VAL A 349 -24.12 -7.24 -11.98
N ARG A 350 -25.22 -6.75 -12.60
CA ARG A 350 -26.59 -7.17 -12.23
C ARG A 350 -26.81 -8.66 -12.50
N ASP A 351 -26.48 -9.14 -13.69
CA ASP A 351 -26.67 -10.53 -14.06
C ASP A 351 -25.84 -11.47 -13.18
N VAL A 352 -24.62 -11.05 -12.80
CA VAL A 352 -23.80 -11.77 -11.82
C VAL A 352 -24.49 -11.85 -10.47
N ILE A 353 -25.06 -10.74 -9.97
CA ILE A 353 -25.81 -10.73 -8.70
C ILE A 353 -27.00 -11.69 -8.80
N LEU A 354 -27.84 -11.56 -9.82
CA LEU A 354 -29.03 -12.42 -9.99
C LEU A 354 -28.68 -13.90 -10.05
N ARG A 355 -27.59 -14.27 -10.76
CA ARG A 355 -27.11 -15.67 -10.77
C ARG A 355 -26.67 -16.14 -9.39
N LEU A 356 -25.91 -15.33 -8.65
CA LEU A 356 -25.41 -15.70 -7.32
C LEU A 356 -26.50 -15.69 -6.23
N LYS A 357 -27.55 -14.86 -6.40
CA LYS A 357 -28.78 -14.93 -5.59
C LYS A 357 -29.44 -16.30 -5.75
N ASN A 358 -29.47 -16.83 -6.97
CA ASN A 358 -30.08 -18.12 -7.28
C ASN A 358 -29.16 -19.33 -7.01
N ASP A 359 -27.85 -19.11 -6.84
CA ASP A 359 -26.86 -20.15 -6.54
C ASP A 359 -26.13 -19.84 -5.22
N HIS A 360 -26.83 -20.07 -4.11
CA HIS A 360 -26.32 -19.79 -2.77
C HIS A 360 -25.07 -20.59 -2.42
N ALA A 361 -24.96 -21.84 -2.91
CA ALA A 361 -23.79 -22.67 -2.67
C ALA A 361 -22.55 -22.03 -3.29
N ARG A 362 -22.66 -21.61 -4.56
CA ARG A 362 -21.58 -20.91 -5.25
C ARG A 362 -21.22 -19.58 -4.60
N ALA A 363 -22.22 -18.80 -4.18
CA ALA A 363 -21.98 -17.54 -3.48
C ALA A 363 -21.24 -17.77 -2.15
N ALA A 364 -21.63 -18.78 -1.37
CA ALA A 364 -20.94 -19.14 -0.15
C ALA A 364 -19.49 -19.61 -0.38
N THR A 365 -19.24 -20.39 -1.44
CA THR A 365 -17.88 -20.79 -1.84
C THR A 365 -17.03 -19.57 -2.22
N LEU A 366 -17.55 -18.65 -3.01
CA LEU A 366 -16.84 -17.41 -3.37
C LEU A 366 -16.54 -16.55 -2.13
N ALA A 367 -17.50 -16.42 -1.21
CA ALA A 367 -17.31 -15.68 0.03
C ALA A 367 -16.22 -16.30 0.93
N TYR A 368 -16.15 -17.63 0.96
CA TYR A 368 -15.08 -18.35 1.63
C TYR A 368 -13.72 -18.10 1.01
N GLN A 369 -13.61 -18.26 -0.31
CA GLN A 369 -12.34 -18.07 -1.01
C GLN A 369 -11.87 -16.61 -0.93
N ALA A 370 -12.78 -15.64 -0.92
CA ALA A 370 -12.48 -14.24 -0.63
C ALA A 370 -11.84 -14.09 0.77
N LYS A 371 -12.40 -14.74 1.80
CA LYS A 371 -11.79 -14.79 3.14
C LYS A 371 -10.41 -15.44 3.15
N ARG A 372 -10.21 -16.49 2.37
CA ARG A 372 -8.92 -17.17 2.24
C ARG A 372 -7.83 -16.24 1.66
N VAL A 373 -8.18 -15.32 0.75
CA VAL A 373 -7.24 -14.28 0.26
C VAL A 373 -6.73 -13.44 1.42
N HIS A 374 -7.61 -13.00 2.33
CA HIS A 374 -7.19 -12.28 3.52
C HIS A 374 -6.25 -13.12 4.39
N ASP A 375 -6.64 -14.35 4.70
CA ASP A 375 -5.89 -15.19 5.63
C ASP A 375 -4.50 -15.59 5.10
N LEU A 376 -4.33 -15.68 3.77
CA LEU A 376 -3.05 -16.00 3.14
C LEU A 376 -2.15 -14.78 2.90
N PHE A 377 -2.72 -13.63 2.57
CA PHE A 377 -1.95 -12.49 2.07
C PHE A 377 -2.08 -11.24 2.93
N LEU A 378 -3.24 -11.00 3.52
CA LEU A 378 -3.53 -9.73 4.17
C LEU A 378 -3.57 -9.82 5.69
N CYS A 379 -3.29 -10.98 6.31
CA CYS A 379 -3.04 -11.03 7.74
C CYS A 379 -1.81 -10.18 8.12
N ALA A 380 -1.73 -9.64 9.34
CA ALA A 380 -0.62 -8.77 9.73
C ALA A 380 0.76 -9.42 9.54
N ASP A 381 0.89 -10.69 9.95
CA ASP A 381 2.14 -11.45 9.76
C ASP A 381 2.43 -11.79 8.29
N CYS A 382 1.37 -11.95 7.48
CA CYS A 382 1.43 -12.25 6.05
C CYS A 382 1.97 -11.04 5.27
N VAL A 383 1.43 -9.86 5.56
CA VAL A 383 1.89 -8.58 5.02
C VAL A 383 3.36 -8.33 5.39
N ALA A 384 3.72 -8.54 6.67
CA ALA A 384 5.11 -8.44 7.13
C ALA A 384 6.03 -9.43 6.40
N HIS A 385 5.59 -10.67 6.25
CA HIS A 385 6.37 -11.72 5.59
C HIS A 385 6.62 -11.41 4.12
N TYR A 386 5.60 -10.93 3.39
CA TYR A 386 5.77 -10.55 1.99
C TYR A 386 6.70 -9.34 1.85
N PHE A 387 6.57 -8.32 2.70
CA PHE A 387 7.47 -7.16 2.65
C PHE A 387 8.93 -7.56 2.94
N HIS A 388 9.15 -8.40 3.95
CA HIS A 388 10.46 -9.01 4.23
C HIS A 388 11.02 -9.77 3.01
N LEU A 389 10.19 -10.60 2.35
CA LEU A 389 10.57 -11.32 1.14
C LEU A 389 11.01 -10.34 0.02
N VAL A 390 10.26 -9.26 -0.20
CA VAL A 390 10.61 -8.23 -1.19
C VAL A 390 11.97 -7.63 -0.86
N LEU A 391 12.20 -7.20 0.38
CA LEU A 391 13.46 -6.55 0.77
C LEU A 391 14.67 -7.48 0.63
N HIS A 392 14.54 -8.77 0.97
CA HIS A 392 15.60 -9.75 0.71
C HIS A 392 15.87 -9.93 -0.78
N ALA A 393 14.81 -10.00 -1.60
CA ALA A 393 14.97 -10.15 -3.04
C ALA A 393 15.65 -8.91 -3.66
N VAL A 394 15.34 -7.71 -3.17
CA VAL A 394 15.98 -6.45 -3.55
C VAL A 394 17.44 -6.42 -3.12
N ALA A 395 17.74 -6.69 -1.84
CA ALA A 395 19.11 -6.73 -1.33
C ALA A 395 19.99 -7.72 -2.11
N LYS A 396 19.42 -8.88 -2.49
CA LYS A 396 20.09 -9.87 -3.35
C LYS A 396 20.23 -9.40 -4.80
N ARG A 397 19.21 -8.77 -5.40
CA ARG A 397 19.24 -8.31 -6.79
C ARG A 397 20.35 -7.28 -7.01
N PHE A 398 20.55 -6.40 -6.03
CA PHE A 398 21.51 -5.30 -6.10
C PHE A 398 22.79 -5.56 -5.28
N ALA A 399 23.07 -6.81 -4.90
CA ALA A 399 24.27 -7.22 -4.17
C ALA A 399 24.60 -6.35 -2.94
N LEU A 400 23.59 -5.82 -2.24
CA LEU A 400 23.76 -4.82 -1.19
C LEU A 400 24.51 -5.34 0.04
N ALA A 401 24.43 -6.65 0.29
CA ALA A 401 25.24 -7.32 1.31
C ALA A 401 26.75 -7.08 1.11
N THR A 402 27.21 -6.97 -0.14
CA THR A 402 28.64 -6.70 -0.43
C THR A 402 29.09 -5.32 0.01
N VAL A 403 28.17 -4.39 0.28
CA VAL A 403 28.44 -3.04 0.79
C VAL A 403 28.26 -2.97 2.29
N PHE A 404 27.21 -3.60 2.82
CA PHE A 404 26.81 -3.49 4.23
C PHE A 404 27.50 -4.51 5.17
N ASP A 405 27.83 -5.70 4.70
CA ASP A 405 28.50 -6.73 5.53
C ASP A 405 30.01 -6.50 5.58
N ASP A 406 30.51 -5.95 6.70
CA ASP A 406 31.96 -5.77 6.91
C ASP A 406 32.70 -7.12 7.09
N ASN A 407 31.98 -8.13 7.58
CA ASN A 407 32.55 -9.39 8.05
C ASN A 407 33.06 -10.32 6.93
N ASN A 408 32.63 -10.11 5.68
CA ASN A 408 33.08 -10.94 4.55
C ASN A 408 34.35 -10.41 3.86
N SER A 409 34.94 -9.30 4.33
CA SER A 409 36.22 -8.79 3.81
C SER A 409 37.47 -9.32 4.54
N LEU A 410 37.29 -10.24 5.49
CA LEU A 410 38.39 -10.74 6.33
C LEU A 410 39.33 -11.74 5.64
N VAL A 411 39.16 -12.03 4.34
CA VAL A 411 39.94 -13.11 3.67
C VAL A 411 40.86 -12.62 2.55
N ASP A 412 40.69 -11.42 1.98
CA ASP A 412 41.60 -10.95 0.91
C ASP A 412 42.08 -9.49 1.12
N ASP A 413 43.40 -9.37 1.29
CA ASP A 413 44.25 -8.17 1.28
C ASP A 413 43.95 -7.04 2.28
N ASN A 414 44.90 -6.81 3.20
CA ASN A 414 44.90 -5.69 4.16
C ASN A 414 44.78 -4.29 3.51
N ASN A 415 45.07 -4.14 2.22
CA ASN A 415 44.88 -2.89 1.47
C ASN A 415 43.40 -2.65 1.05
N SER A 416 42.57 -3.70 0.95
CA SER A 416 41.15 -3.62 0.57
C SER A 416 40.25 -3.11 1.69
N LEU A 417 40.57 -3.45 2.95
CA LEU A 417 39.81 -3.06 4.13
C LEU A 417 39.83 -1.54 4.41
N ALA A 418 40.99 -0.89 4.25
CA ALA A 418 41.12 0.56 4.43
C ALA A 418 40.31 1.33 3.38
N SER A 419 40.41 0.92 2.10
CA SER A 419 39.61 1.49 1.01
C SER A 419 38.11 1.28 1.22
N SER A 420 37.70 0.10 1.70
CA SER A 420 36.29 -0.22 1.98
C SER A 420 35.71 0.59 3.13
N ARG A 421 36.48 0.79 4.22
CA ARG A 421 36.09 1.68 5.33
C ARG A 421 36.00 3.12 4.88
N GLU A 422 36.95 3.62 4.08
CA GLU A 422 36.93 5.00 3.59
C GLU A 422 35.79 5.23 2.60
N LYS A 423 35.53 4.30 1.68
CA LYS A 423 34.33 4.34 0.83
C LYS A 423 33.08 4.43 1.69
N ARG A 424 32.88 3.53 2.67
CA ARG A 424 31.71 3.56 3.58
C ARG A 424 31.57 4.88 4.32
N LYS A 425 32.66 5.42 4.87
CA LYS A 425 32.67 6.76 5.47
C LYS A 425 32.24 7.81 4.46
N THR A 426 32.74 7.73 3.22
CA THR A 426 32.36 8.61 2.13
C THR A 426 30.88 8.50 1.77
N LEU A 427 30.25 7.33 1.74
CA LEU A 427 28.80 7.22 1.53
C LEU A 427 28.03 7.80 2.71
N LEU A 428 28.39 7.44 3.94
CA LEU A 428 27.71 8.01 5.11
C LEU A 428 27.89 9.53 5.14
N ARG A 429 29.06 10.04 4.73
CA ARG A 429 29.32 11.46 4.52
C ARG A 429 28.50 12.02 3.37
N GLN A 430 28.43 11.42 2.18
CA GLN A 430 27.62 11.89 1.05
C GLN A 430 26.13 11.95 1.44
N ILE A 431 25.63 10.91 2.10
CA ILE A 431 24.26 10.87 2.62
C ILE A 431 24.03 12.00 3.65
N THR A 432 25.05 12.39 4.43
CA THR A 432 24.94 13.39 5.52
C THR A 432 25.50 14.79 5.20
N LYS A 433 26.19 14.96 4.07
CA LYS A 433 26.92 16.16 3.63
C LYS A 433 26.70 16.44 2.14
N ASN A 434 25.56 16.11 1.54
CA ASN A 434 25.28 16.62 0.19
C ASN A 434 25.17 18.15 0.23
N ASP A 435 26.33 18.78 0.06
CA ASP A 435 26.73 20.13 -0.35
C ASP A 435 28.27 20.12 -0.37
N LEU A 436 28.86 19.75 -1.51
CA LEU A 436 30.22 20.11 -1.97
C LEU A 436 30.35 19.63 -3.43
N LEU A 437 29.65 20.30 -4.34
CA LEU A 437 30.28 20.64 -5.61
C LEU A 437 30.83 22.04 -5.37
N ASP A 438 32.14 22.13 -5.19
CA ASP A 438 32.85 23.39 -5.27
C ASP A 438 32.67 23.90 -6.71
N ASP A 439 31.93 25.00 -6.86
CA ASP A 439 32.05 25.89 -8.01
C ASP A 439 33.44 26.54 -7.93
N ASP A 440 34.49 25.79 -8.28
CA ASP A 440 35.76 26.37 -8.72
C ASP A 440 35.55 26.87 -10.16
N ASP A 441 34.79 27.94 -10.32
CA ASP A 441 34.81 28.76 -11.53
C ASP A 441 35.33 30.16 -11.18
N ASP A 442 36.64 30.30 -11.35
CA ASP A 442 37.35 31.58 -11.44
C ASP A 442 36.81 32.34 -12.66
N GLY A 443 35.77 33.16 -12.47
CA GLY A 443 35.14 33.89 -13.57
C GLY A 443 34.31 35.08 -13.11
N GLY A 444 34.95 36.24 -12.96
CA GLY A 444 34.36 37.45 -12.40
C GLY A 444 33.12 38.01 -13.14
N GLY A 445 32.29 38.74 -12.38
CA GLY A 445 31.24 39.59 -12.94
C GLY A 445 30.03 39.69 -12.02
N GLY A 446 29.98 40.74 -11.19
CA GLY A 446 28.94 40.93 -10.19
C GLY A 446 27.53 41.09 -10.77
N VAL A 447 26.57 40.37 -10.18
CA VAL A 447 25.13 40.69 -10.14
C VAL A 447 24.55 40.13 -8.84
N ASP A 448 23.62 40.86 -8.22
CA ASP A 448 23.01 40.66 -6.90
C ASP A 448 22.69 39.20 -6.50
N ALA A 449 23.45 38.68 -5.54
CA ALA A 449 23.28 37.36 -4.96
C ALA A 449 22.13 37.33 -3.94
N LYS A 450 20.97 36.81 -4.36
CA LYS A 450 20.04 36.16 -3.42
C LYS A 450 20.72 34.88 -2.93
N THR A 451 21.26 34.93 -1.71
CA THR A 451 21.80 33.77 -1.00
C THR A 451 20.69 32.74 -0.76
N SER A 452 20.53 31.80 -1.69
CA SER A 452 19.79 30.58 -1.43
C SER A 452 20.59 29.78 -0.40
N SER A 453 20.16 29.80 0.86
CA SER A 453 20.71 28.92 1.89
C SER A 453 20.46 27.47 1.47
N VAL A 454 21.48 26.81 0.93
CA VAL A 454 21.40 25.42 0.53
C VAL A 454 21.26 24.58 1.80
N SER A 455 20.16 23.87 1.89
CA SER A 455 19.79 23.09 3.06
C SER A 455 20.56 21.77 3.06
N SER A 456 21.70 21.76 3.76
CA SER A 456 22.49 20.54 4.05
C SER A 456 21.59 19.32 4.27
N SER A 457 21.86 18.25 3.53
CA SER A 457 21.12 17.00 3.61
C SER A 457 21.30 16.33 4.96
N ARG A 458 20.21 16.18 5.74
CA ARG A 458 20.24 15.59 7.08
C ARG A 458 19.60 14.21 7.06
N LEU A 459 20.43 13.18 7.22
CA LEU A 459 19.96 11.83 7.46
C LEU A 459 19.34 11.73 8.85
N LEU A 460 18.16 11.14 8.90
CA LEU A 460 17.36 10.96 10.10
C LEU A 460 17.19 9.48 10.39
N GLU A 461 17.51 9.05 11.62
CA GLU A 461 17.05 7.77 12.14
C GLU A 461 15.61 7.90 12.61
N VAL A 462 14.73 7.02 12.12
CA VAL A 462 13.34 6.95 12.55
C VAL A 462 13.25 6.03 13.77
N ARG A 463 12.71 6.58 14.87
CA ARG A 463 12.40 5.85 16.10
C ARG A 463 10.93 6.00 16.44
N PHE A 464 10.38 5.03 17.14
CA PHE A 464 9.07 5.17 17.78
C PHE A 464 9.22 4.89 19.26
N SER A 465 8.55 5.72 20.06
CA SER A 465 8.41 5.51 21.49
C SER A 465 6.94 5.31 21.82
N SER A 466 6.66 4.27 22.62
CA SER A 466 5.38 4.10 23.32
C SER A 466 5.34 4.86 24.64
N ASP A 467 6.50 5.35 25.11
CA ASP A 467 6.65 6.06 26.38
C ASP A 467 6.73 7.57 26.14
N PRO A 468 5.72 8.35 26.56
CA PRO A 468 5.71 9.80 26.44
C PRO A 468 6.61 10.50 27.48
N GLU A 469 6.99 9.85 28.58
CA GLU A 469 7.69 10.49 29.70
C GLU A 469 9.19 10.66 29.48
N THR A 470 9.80 9.83 28.62
CA THR A 470 11.24 9.88 28.34
C THR A 470 11.68 11.03 27.44
N ILE A 471 10.75 11.83 26.89
CA ILE A 471 11.07 12.68 25.70
C ILE A 471 10.52 14.13 25.77
N VAL A 472 9.60 14.48 26.69
CA VAL A 472 9.02 15.84 26.78
C VAL A 472 9.17 16.41 28.19
N PRO A 473 9.71 17.63 28.38
CA PRO A 473 9.66 18.28 29.70
C PRO A 473 8.19 18.43 30.15
N PRO A 474 7.89 18.23 31.44
CA PRO A 474 6.55 17.95 31.93
C PRO A 474 5.65 19.17 31.78
N SER A 475 4.95 19.30 30.65
CA SER A 475 3.82 20.20 30.56
C SER A 475 2.75 19.61 29.65
N LYS A 476 1.63 19.23 30.28
CA LYS A 476 0.37 18.72 29.72
C LYS A 476 0.31 17.21 29.46
N SER A 477 -0.10 16.50 30.52
CA SER A 477 -0.62 15.14 30.52
C SER A 477 -1.72 14.98 29.45
N THR A 478 -1.49 14.12 28.46
CA THR A 478 -2.53 13.61 27.56
C THR A 478 -2.65 12.10 27.78
N THR A 479 -3.80 11.66 28.30
CA THR A 479 -4.07 10.30 28.82
C THR A 479 -4.28 9.23 27.74
N LYS A 480 -3.85 9.46 26.50
CA LYS A 480 -3.92 8.45 25.42
C LYS A 480 -2.52 8.15 24.88
N SER A 481 -2.01 6.95 25.21
CA SER A 481 -0.72 6.39 24.80
C SER A 481 -0.68 6.01 23.32
N THR A 482 -0.94 6.96 22.42
CA THR A 482 -0.71 6.73 20.99
C THR A 482 0.81 6.75 20.78
N PRO A 483 1.43 5.71 20.24
CA PRO A 483 2.86 5.72 19.96
C PRO A 483 3.20 6.91 19.05
N TYR A 484 4.27 7.62 19.39
CA TYR A 484 4.72 8.78 18.62
C TYR A 484 5.96 8.40 17.81
N MET A 485 6.00 8.86 16.56
CA MET A 485 7.20 8.77 15.72
C MET A 485 8.10 9.97 16.01
N PHE A 486 9.37 9.69 16.25
CA PHE A 486 10.42 10.68 16.42
C PHE A 486 11.52 10.42 15.42
N VAL A 487 12.18 11.49 15.01
CA VAL A 487 13.38 11.42 14.20
C VAL A 487 14.54 11.94 15.01
N ARG A 488 15.63 11.18 14.98
CA ARG A 488 16.89 11.56 15.59
C ARG A 488 17.89 11.83 14.49
N ARG A 489 18.56 12.97 14.55
CA ARG A 489 19.68 13.20 13.63
C ARG A 489 20.80 12.24 13.92
N VAL A 490 21.41 11.71 12.87
CA VAL A 490 22.57 10.84 12.98
C VAL A 490 23.74 11.41 12.21
N ALA A 491 24.93 11.27 12.78
CA ALA A 491 26.18 11.65 12.15
C ALA A 491 27.03 10.40 11.89
N PRO A 492 27.85 10.40 10.82
CA PRO A 492 28.86 9.38 10.63
C PRO A 492 29.86 9.42 11.79
N THR A 493 30.27 8.24 12.24
CA THR A 493 31.36 8.05 13.21
C THR A 493 32.68 7.79 12.49
N ASP A 494 33.80 7.97 13.20
CA ASP A 494 35.14 7.65 12.67
C ASP A 494 35.34 6.15 12.40
N GLU A 495 34.44 5.29 12.88
CA GLU A 495 34.44 3.86 12.61
C GLU A 495 33.58 3.47 11.40
N GLY A 496 32.94 4.43 10.72
CA GLY A 496 32.05 4.15 9.59
C GLY A 496 30.66 3.64 10.00
N GLY A 497 30.27 3.84 11.26
CA GLY A 497 28.89 3.67 11.76
C GLY A 497 28.10 4.99 11.80
N LEU A 498 26.82 4.91 12.17
CA LEU A 498 25.96 6.09 12.42
C LEU A 498 25.67 6.22 13.92
N ALA A 499 26.03 7.37 14.50
CA ALA A 499 25.77 7.68 15.90
C ALA A 499 24.69 8.77 16.05
N PRO A 500 23.82 8.66 17.06
CA PRO A 500 22.84 9.69 17.40
C PRO A 500 23.52 11.03 17.77
N THR A 501 22.98 12.15 17.30
CA THR A 501 23.28 13.47 17.87
C THR A 501 22.37 13.77 19.07
N SER A 502 22.62 14.86 19.80
CA SER A 502 21.79 15.30 20.94
C SER A 502 20.43 15.89 20.55
N GLU A 503 20.10 15.95 19.26
CA GLU A 503 18.86 16.58 18.76
C GLU A 503 17.82 15.52 18.40
N ASP A 504 16.76 15.45 19.21
CA ASP A 504 15.55 14.65 18.96
C ASP A 504 14.39 15.55 18.53
N PHE A 505 13.68 15.16 17.46
CA PHE A 505 12.52 15.89 16.96
C PHE A 505 11.28 14.99 16.94
N ARG A 506 10.14 15.51 17.42
CA ARG A 506 8.84 14.83 17.31
C ARG A 506 8.18 15.18 15.98
N LEU A 507 7.78 14.17 15.20
CA LEU A 507 7.14 14.42 13.90
C LEU A 507 5.81 15.16 13.99
N ALA A 508 5.04 14.96 15.07
CA ALA A 508 3.75 15.64 15.26
C ALA A 508 3.89 17.16 15.52
N ASP A 509 5.05 17.60 16.01
CA ASP A 509 5.36 19.01 16.27
C ASP A 509 6.16 19.64 15.12
N TRP A 510 6.60 18.82 14.16
CA TRP A 510 7.27 19.28 12.95
C TRP A 510 6.22 19.86 11.98
N ARG A 511 5.88 21.13 12.20
CA ARG A 511 5.19 21.94 11.20
C ARG A 511 6.24 22.35 10.16
N PRO A 512 6.07 22.02 8.86
CA PRO A 512 6.87 22.70 7.84
C PRO A 512 6.67 24.21 8.07
N GLY A 513 7.75 24.97 8.05
CA GLY A 513 7.68 26.42 8.18
C GLY A 513 6.55 26.94 7.29
N LYS A 514 5.71 27.82 7.84
CA LYS A 514 4.69 28.53 7.05
C LYS A 514 5.45 29.32 5.97
N GLY A 515 5.59 28.75 4.78
CA GLY A 515 6.46 29.26 3.74
C GLY A 515 6.70 28.22 2.65
N ALA A 516 5.63 27.85 1.95
CA ALA A 516 5.67 27.29 0.61
C ALA A 516 4.46 27.84 -0.15
#